data_AF-A0A1M7UWV9-F1
#
_entry.id   AF-A0A1M7UWV9-F1
#
_cell.length_a   1.000
_cell.length_b   1.000
_cell.length_c   1.000
_cell.angle_alpha   90.00
_cell.angle_beta   90.00
_cell.angle_gamma   90.00
#
_symmetry.space_group_name_H-M   'P 1'
#
loop_
_entity.id
_entity.type
_entity.pdbx_description
1 polymer ?
#
loop_
_entity_poly.entity_id
_entity_poly.type
_entity_poly.pdbx_seq_one_letter_code
_entity_poly.pdbx_strand_id
1 'polypeptide(L)'
;MGESCSLSKTRILRGTPANKPNWKLYNGKNPNLYTIGIEHETLDGEELTDVQYQSTLWLHGQLLAKYPAIKPDSDHIIGHYRTDSVNRPNDPGAKFPWEQLFKDLKGEEDMVDNLVIYADGDVGAALILSQKLGCPMVHKSSSSKYQAAQKHWVGVQGANDSGNIYYAGANRTETARAVLK
;
A
#
# COMPACT_ATOMS: atom_id res chain seq x y z
N MET A 1 -24.35 27.30 -23.62
CA MET A 1 -23.09 26.62 -23.23
C MET A 1 -23.49 25.62 -22.17
N GLY A 2 -23.56 24.35 -22.57
CA GLY A 2 -24.36 23.32 -21.91
C GLY A 2 -23.79 22.92 -20.56
N GLU A 3 -24.69 22.83 -19.59
CA GLU A 3 -24.49 22.20 -18.30
C GLU A 3 -24.05 20.74 -18.48
N SER A 4 -22.97 20.34 -17.82
CA SER A 4 -22.78 18.94 -17.43
C SER A 4 -22.45 18.89 -15.94
N CYS A 5 -23.49 19.08 -15.14
CA CYS A 5 -23.55 18.63 -13.76
C CYS A 5 -23.68 17.10 -13.78
N SER A 6 -22.78 16.36 -13.11
CA SER A 6 -22.92 14.91 -12.96
C SER A 6 -22.61 14.44 -11.54
N LEU A 7 -23.51 14.81 -10.63
CA LEU A 7 -24.02 14.00 -9.50
C LEU A 7 -23.12 12.87 -8.98
N SER A 8 -22.63 13.05 -7.76
CA SER A 8 -22.06 12.02 -6.89
C SER A 8 -22.95 10.76 -6.80
N LYS A 9 -22.56 9.68 -7.48
CA LYS A 9 -23.08 8.33 -7.27
C LYS A 9 -21.99 7.29 -7.49
N THR A 10 -21.68 6.53 -6.43
CA THR A 10 -21.02 5.21 -6.55
C THR A 10 -21.91 4.32 -7.42
N ARG A 11 -21.62 4.27 -8.72
CA ARG A 11 -22.34 3.42 -9.67
C ARG A 11 -21.35 2.41 -10.25
N ILE A 12 -21.59 1.14 -9.96
CA ILE A 12 -21.01 0.02 -10.71
C ILE A 12 -21.61 0.12 -12.12
N LEU A 13 -20.94 0.85 -13.01
CA LEU A 13 -21.33 0.95 -14.41
C LEU A 13 -20.68 -0.19 -15.18
N ARG A 14 -21.45 -0.77 -16.11
CA ARG A 14 -20.89 -1.51 -17.24
C ARG A 14 -20.13 -0.46 -18.07
N GLY A 15 -18.81 -0.47 -18.01
CA GLY A 15 -17.95 0.41 -18.82
C GLY A 15 -18.14 0.19 -20.32
N THR A 16 -17.57 1.06 -21.13
CA THR A 16 -17.59 0.89 -22.59
C THR A 16 -16.77 -0.34 -23.02
N PRO A 17 -17.12 -1.00 -24.15
CA PRO A 17 -16.28 -2.07 -24.70
C PRO A 17 -14.86 -1.56 -24.99
N ALA A 18 -13.86 -2.43 -24.84
CA ALA A 18 -12.48 -2.09 -25.18
C ALA A 18 -12.36 -1.62 -26.65
N ASN A 19 -11.57 -0.58 -26.88
CA ASN A 19 -11.30 -0.06 -28.22
C ASN A 19 -9.81 0.24 -28.36
N LYS A 20 -9.12 -0.59 -29.16
CA LYS A 20 -7.65 -0.60 -29.28
C LYS A 20 -6.96 -0.63 -27.91
N PRO A 21 -7.22 -1.64 -27.06
CA PRO A 21 -6.58 -1.74 -25.76
C PRO A 21 -5.07 -1.97 -25.92
N ASN A 22 -4.28 -1.32 -25.06
CA ASN A 22 -2.83 -1.54 -24.94
C ASN A 22 -2.45 -2.11 -23.55
N TRP A 23 -3.46 -2.49 -22.77
CA TRP A 23 -3.30 -3.13 -21.47
C TRP A 23 -2.73 -4.55 -21.59
N LYS A 24 -1.64 -4.82 -20.86
CA LYS A 24 -0.89 -6.08 -20.90
C LYS A 24 -1.70 -7.33 -20.51
N LEU A 25 -2.64 -7.22 -19.57
CA LEU A 25 -3.46 -8.36 -19.12
C LEU A 25 -4.76 -8.53 -19.95
N TYR A 26 -4.92 -7.77 -21.03
CA TYR A 26 -6.09 -7.88 -21.89
C TYR A 26 -6.14 -9.26 -22.58
N ASN A 27 -7.25 -9.99 -22.40
CA ASN A 27 -7.40 -11.36 -22.88
C ASN A 27 -8.29 -11.49 -24.13
N GLY A 28 -8.56 -10.39 -24.84
CA GLY A 28 -9.43 -10.38 -26.02
C GLY A 28 -10.94 -10.42 -25.72
N LYS A 29 -11.35 -10.57 -24.45
CA LYS A 29 -12.76 -10.52 -24.02
C LYS A 29 -13.13 -9.14 -23.51
N ASN A 30 -14.43 -8.87 -23.40
CA ASN A 30 -14.95 -7.63 -22.83
C ASN A 30 -14.39 -7.40 -21.41
N PRO A 31 -13.61 -6.33 -21.16
CA PRO A 31 -13.01 -6.05 -19.84
C PRO A 31 -14.01 -5.99 -18.71
N ASN A 32 -15.23 -5.49 -19.00
CA ASN A 32 -16.30 -5.38 -18.01
C ASN A 32 -16.72 -6.70 -17.35
N LEU A 33 -16.30 -7.85 -17.90
CA LEU A 33 -16.54 -9.15 -17.29
C LEU A 33 -15.56 -9.49 -16.17
N TYR A 34 -14.43 -8.78 -16.06
CA TYR A 34 -13.33 -9.09 -15.15
C TYR A 34 -12.60 -7.87 -14.57
N THR A 35 -13.09 -6.65 -14.83
CA THR A 35 -12.58 -5.41 -14.24
C THR A 35 -13.65 -4.72 -13.39
N ILE A 36 -13.21 -3.90 -12.44
CA ILE A 36 -14.06 -3.00 -11.66
C ILE A 36 -13.72 -1.58 -12.09
N GLY A 37 -14.72 -0.82 -12.57
CA GLY A 37 -14.56 0.59 -12.89
C GLY A 37 -14.70 1.46 -11.63
N ILE A 38 -13.79 2.41 -11.44
CA ILE A 38 -13.85 3.44 -10.40
C ILE A 38 -13.72 4.77 -11.14
N GLU A 39 -14.65 5.68 -10.89
CA GLU A 39 -14.71 6.99 -11.55
C GLU A 39 -14.50 8.09 -10.51
N HIS A 40 -13.70 9.08 -10.88
CA HIS A 40 -13.45 10.27 -10.08
C HIS A 40 -14.10 11.47 -10.73
N GLU A 41 -14.88 12.22 -9.95
CA GLU A 41 -15.45 13.48 -10.42
C GLU A 41 -14.41 14.59 -10.26
N THR A 42 -13.78 14.97 -11.35
CA THR A 42 -12.81 16.08 -11.42
C THR A 42 -13.08 16.90 -12.67
N LEU A 43 -12.80 18.20 -12.63
CA LEU A 43 -12.74 18.98 -13.87
C LEU A 43 -11.52 18.56 -14.68
N ASP A 44 -11.58 18.77 -16.00
CA ASP A 44 -10.51 18.40 -16.91
C ASP A 44 -9.17 19.03 -16.49
N GLY A 45 -8.18 18.19 -16.19
CA GLY A 45 -6.84 18.62 -15.82
C GLY A 45 -6.65 19.00 -14.34
N GLU A 46 -7.63 18.71 -13.47
CA GLU A 46 -7.48 18.87 -12.02
C GLU A 46 -6.90 17.63 -11.34
N GLU A 47 -6.35 17.84 -10.14
CA GLU A 47 -5.94 16.77 -9.24
C GLU A 47 -7.13 16.27 -8.43
N LEU A 48 -7.02 15.04 -7.91
CA LEU A 48 -7.96 14.59 -6.89
C LEU A 48 -7.83 15.49 -5.66
N THR A 49 -8.95 15.88 -5.06
CA THR A 49 -8.93 16.45 -3.71
C THR A 49 -8.39 15.44 -2.70
N ASP A 50 -7.85 15.89 -1.58
CA ASP A 50 -7.34 15.00 -0.52
C ASP A 50 -8.38 13.96 -0.08
N VAL A 51 -9.65 14.39 0.06
CA VAL A 51 -10.74 13.50 0.45
C VAL A 51 -11.04 12.45 -0.63
N GLN A 52 -11.00 12.83 -1.90
CA GLN A 52 -11.16 11.88 -3.00
C GLN A 52 -9.98 10.90 -3.06
N TYR A 53 -8.75 11.39 -2.87
CA TYR A 53 -7.57 10.54 -2.83
C TYR A 53 -7.65 9.53 -1.68
N GLN A 54 -7.94 9.97 -0.46
CA GLN A 54 -8.07 9.09 0.70
C GLN A 54 -9.20 8.06 0.54
N SER A 55 -10.34 8.48 -0.03
CA SER A 55 -11.45 7.56 -0.36
C SER A 55 -11.04 6.51 -1.40
N THR A 56 -10.26 6.93 -2.39
CA THR A 56 -9.72 6.06 -3.45
C THR A 56 -8.74 5.05 -2.89
N LEU A 57 -7.79 5.50 -2.07
CA LEU A 57 -6.81 4.67 -1.39
C LEU A 57 -7.50 3.62 -0.53
N TRP A 58 -8.46 4.03 0.31
CA TRP A 58 -9.24 3.13 1.15
C TRP A 58 -9.99 2.08 0.32
N LEU A 59 -10.69 2.49 -0.74
CA LEU A 59 -11.45 1.57 -1.59
C LEU A 59 -10.54 0.56 -2.29
N HIS A 60 -9.42 1.00 -2.84
CA HIS A 60 -8.44 0.09 -3.46
C HIS A 60 -7.89 -0.89 -2.43
N GLY A 61 -7.56 -0.44 -1.22
CA GLY A 61 -7.15 -1.31 -0.12
C GLY A 61 -8.18 -2.41 0.20
N GLN A 62 -9.47 -2.06 0.26
CA GLN A 62 -10.56 -3.03 0.45
C GLN A 62 -10.67 -4.03 -0.71
N LEU A 63 -10.50 -3.57 -1.96
CA LEU A 63 -10.56 -4.43 -3.14
C LEU A 63 -9.36 -5.39 -3.22
N LEU A 64 -8.15 -4.94 -2.91
CA LEU A 64 -6.96 -5.79 -2.85
C LEU A 64 -7.09 -6.87 -1.78
N ALA A 65 -7.63 -6.51 -0.60
CA ALA A 65 -7.90 -7.49 0.46
C ALA A 65 -8.97 -8.51 0.06
N LYS A 66 -10.00 -8.09 -0.67
CA LYS A 66 -11.09 -8.96 -1.14
C LYS A 66 -10.69 -9.85 -2.32
N TYR A 67 -9.80 -9.37 -3.19
CA TYR A 67 -9.37 -10.05 -4.41
C TYR A 67 -7.83 -10.15 -4.46
N PRO A 68 -7.22 -11.13 -3.77
CA PRO A 68 -5.76 -11.25 -3.65
C PRO A 68 -5.00 -11.47 -4.97
N ALA A 69 -5.72 -11.81 -6.05
CA ALA A 69 -5.15 -11.90 -7.39
C ALA A 69 -4.84 -10.53 -8.02
N ILE A 70 -5.46 -9.45 -7.53
CA ILE A 70 -5.19 -8.08 -7.94
C ILE A 70 -3.97 -7.59 -7.16
N LYS A 71 -2.95 -7.10 -7.85
CA LYS A 71 -1.73 -6.54 -7.24
C LYS A 71 -1.78 -5.01 -7.25
N PRO A 72 -1.14 -4.32 -6.29
CA PRO A 72 -1.02 -2.86 -6.29
C PRO A 72 0.06 -2.42 -7.29
N ASP A 73 -0.16 -2.69 -8.58
CA ASP A 73 0.76 -2.36 -9.67
C ASP A 73 0.02 -1.82 -10.90
N SER A 74 0.79 -1.30 -11.84
CA SER A 74 0.28 -0.69 -13.07
C SER A 74 -0.26 -1.70 -14.07
N ASP A 75 -0.12 -3.01 -13.84
CA ASP A 75 -0.73 -4.04 -14.69
C ASP A 75 -2.15 -4.40 -14.22
N HIS A 76 -2.49 -4.19 -12.93
CA HIS A 76 -3.81 -4.55 -12.38
C HIS A 76 -4.69 -3.34 -12.03
N ILE A 77 -4.10 -2.20 -11.68
CA ILE A 77 -4.81 -0.92 -11.48
C ILE A 77 -4.40 -0.01 -12.64
N ILE A 78 -5.35 0.28 -13.53
CA ILE A 78 -5.09 0.94 -14.82
C ILE A 78 -6.04 2.10 -15.06
N GLY A 79 -5.59 3.06 -15.87
CA GLY A 79 -6.46 4.08 -16.44
C GLY A 79 -7.27 3.58 -17.62
N HIS A 80 -8.39 4.26 -17.90
CA HIS A 80 -9.23 3.97 -19.06
C HIS A 80 -8.50 4.06 -20.40
N TYR A 81 -7.49 4.93 -20.51
CA TYR A 81 -6.65 5.02 -21.72
C TYR A 81 -6.00 3.68 -22.13
N ARG A 82 -5.86 2.72 -21.20
CA ARG A 82 -5.30 1.39 -21.50
C ARG A 82 -6.31 0.40 -22.08
N THR A 83 -7.60 0.61 -21.83
CA THR A 83 -8.69 -0.24 -22.34
C THR A 83 -9.41 0.36 -23.54
N ASP A 84 -9.54 1.68 -23.58
CA ASP A 84 -10.12 2.46 -24.69
C ASP A 84 -9.20 3.64 -25.03
N SER A 85 -8.18 3.39 -25.85
CA SER A 85 -7.19 4.41 -26.23
C SER A 85 -7.70 5.40 -27.28
N VAL A 86 -8.95 5.25 -27.73
CA VAL A 86 -9.54 6.06 -28.81
C VAL A 86 -10.55 7.06 -28.26
N ASN A 87 -11.51 6.58 -27.47
CA ASN A 87 -12.58 7.42 -26.94
C ASN A 87 -12.25 7.98 -25.55
N ARG A 88 -11.31 7.34 -24.83
CA ARG A 88 -10.89 7.71 -23.46
C ARG A 88 -9.37 7.85 -23.34
N PRO A 89 -8.68 8.51 -24.29
CA PRO A 89 -7.21 8.52 -24.36
C PRO A 89 -6.56 9.21 -23.18
N ASN A 90 -7.28 10.09 -22.49
CA ASN A 90 -6.74 10.94 -21.43
C ASN A 90 -7.18 10.50 -20.03
N ASP A 91 -8.14 9.60 -19.88
CA ASP A 91 -8.73 9.24 -18.58
C ASP A 91 -7.83 8.26 -17.82
N PRO A 92 -7.43 8.53 -16.56
CA PRO A 92 -8.08 9.43 -15.57
C PRO A 92 -7.47 10.84 -15.44
N GLY A 93 -6.69 11.28 -16.43
CA GLY A 93 -6.01 12.58 -16.44
C GLY A 93 -4.52 12.44 -16.12
N ALA A 94 -3.73 13.37 -16.66
CA ALA A 94 -2.28 13.40 -16.46
C ALA A 94 -1.86 13.67 -15.00
N LYS A 95 -2.77 14.27 -14.21
CA LYS A 95 -2.54 14.60 -12.80
C LYS A 95 -3.02 13.54 -11.81
N PHE A 96 -3.51 12.41 -12.30
CA PHE A 96 -3.86 11.32 -11.40
C PHE A 96 -2.60 10.82 -10.67
N PRO A 97 -2.61 10.72 -9.33
CA PRO A 97 -1.41 10.50 -8.53
C PRO A 97 -1.01 9.01 -8.49
N TRP A 98 -0.65 8.44 -9.63
CA TRP A 98 -0.33 7.01 -9.78
C TRP A 98 0.80 6.55 -8.86
N GLU A 99 1.91 7.30 -8.81
CA GLU A 99 3.08 6.95 -8.01
C GLU A 99 2.74 6.90 -6.52
N GLN A 100 2.10 7.96 -6.02
CA GLN A 100 1.64 8.05 -4.63
C GLN A 100 0.65 6.92 -4.30
N LEU A 101 -0.33 6.66 -5.18
CA LEU A 101 -1.31 5.59 -4.99
C LEU A 101 -0.62 4.23 -4.83
N PHE A 102 0.33 3.89 -5.68
CA PHE A 102 1.03 2.60 -5.59
C PHE A 102 1.94 2.50 -4.37
N LYS A 103 2.60 3.60 -4.00
CA LYS A 103 3.41 3.69 -2.79
C LYS A 103 2.55 3.45 -1.53
N ASP A 104 1.41 4.12 -1.44
CA ASP A 104 0.51 4.04 -0.29
C ASP A 104 -0.18 2.67 -0.20
N LEU A 105 -0.60 2.10 -1.34
CA LEU A 105 -1.21 0.76 -1.37
C LEU A 105 -0.24 -0.36 -0.98
N LYS A 106 1.07 -0.15 -1.18
CA LYS A 106 2.10 -1.08 -0.70
C LYS A 106 2.44 -0.87 0.78
N GLY A 107 1.99 0.23 1.37
CA GLY A 107 2.32 0.63 2.73
C GLY A 107 3.77 1.14 2.86
N GLU A 108 4.35 1.66 1.77
CA GLU A 108 5.72 2.19 1.78
C GLU A 108 5.82 3.50 2.59
N GLU A 109 4.73 4.25 2.76
CA GLU A 109 4.72 5.51 3.52
C GLU A 109 4.54 5.31 5.05
N ASP A 110 3.91 4.20 5.46
CA ASP A 110 3.79 3.79 6.87
C ASP A 110 4.98 2.92 7.34
N MET A 111 5.97 2.71 6.47
CA MET A 111 7.15 1.90 6.77
C MET A 111 8.17 2.74 7.54
N VAL A 112 8.44 2.37 8.79
CA VAL A 112 9.52 2.99 9.57
C VAL A 112 10.87 2.41 9.17
N ASP A 113 11.94 3.21 9.19
CA ASP A 113 13.29 2.72 8.87
C ASP A 113 13.71 1.59 9.82
N ASN A 114 13.43 1.77 11.11
CA ASN A 114 13.76 0.81 12.16
C ASN A 114 12.53 0.59 13.06
N LEU A 115 12.29 -0.66 13.45
CA LEU A 115 11.26 -1.02 14.42
C LEU A 115 11.86 -1.99 15.42
N VAL A 116 11.80 -1.65 16.71
CA VAL A 116 12.17 -2.59 17.76
C VAL A 116 10.96 -3.45 18.14
N ILE A 117 11.15 -4.76 18.15
CA ILE A 117 10.11 -5.73 18.51
C ILE A 117 10.57 -6.50 19.73
N TYR A 118 9.79 -6.50 20.80
CA TYR A 118 10.19 -7.15 22.05
C TYR A 118 9.29 -8.32 22.45
N ALA A 119 9.87 -9.30 23.14
CA ALA A 119 9.14 -10.32 23.89
C ALA A 119 9.01 -9.94 25.38
N ASP A 120 7.98 -10.48 26.03
CA ASP A 120 7.78 -10.32 27.47
C ASP A 120 9.04 -10.72 28.26
N GLY A 121 9.55 -9.79 29.07
CA GLY A 121 10.74 -9.98 29.92
C GLY A 121 11.99 -9.21 29.51
N ASP A 122 12.10 -8.77 28.25
CA ASP A 122 13.28 -8.04 27.74
C ASP A 122 12.95 -6.57 27.36
N VAL A 123 11.86 -6.03 27.90
CA VAL A 123 11.36 -4.65 27.63
C VAL A 123 12.44 -3.60 27.88
N GLY A 124 13.22 -3.73 28.95
CA GLY A 124 14.27 -2.76 29.29
C GLY A 124 15.38 -2.71 28.24
N ALA A 125 15.83 -3.86 27.73
CA ALA A 125 16.82 -3.91 26.66
C ALA A 125 16.23 -3.31 25.36
N ALA A 126 14.99 -3.67 25.04
CA ALA A 126 14.29 -3.13 23.88
C ALA A 126 14.13 -1.60 23.93
N LEU A 127 13.81 -1.04 25.10
CA LEU A 127 13.69 0.41 25.29
C LEU A 127 15.01 1.12 25.02
N ILE A 128 16.13 0.57 25.51
CA ILE A 128 17.46 1.15 25.27
C ILE A 128 17.79 1.13 23.78
N LEU A 129 17.51 0.01 23.09
CA LEU A 129 17.74 -0.07 21.64
C LEU A 129 16.90 0.93 20.86
N SER A 130 15.62 1.05 21.22
CA SER A 130 14.68 2.00 20.62
C SER A 130 15.15 3.45 20.78
N GLN A 131 15.64 3.82 21.97
CA GLN A 131 16.22 5.13 22.21
C GLN A 131 17.52 5.35 21.43
N LYS A 132 18.38 4.34 21.33
CA LYS A 132 19.64 4.39 20.56
C LYS A 132 19.39 4.59 19.06
N LEU A 133 18.36 3.93 18.52
CA LEU A 133 17.99 4.01 17.10
C LEU A 133 17.00 5.14 16.78
N GLY A 134 16.44 5.81 17.80
CA GLY A 134 15.43 6.86 17.61
C GLY A 134 14.14 6.35 16.97
N CYS A 135 13.75 5.10 17.24
CA CYS A 135 12.67 4.41 16.52
C CYS A 135 11.60 3.84 17.45
N PRO A 136 10.36 3.61 16.98
CA PRO A 136 9.32 3.03 17.80
C PRO A 136 9.65 1.59 18.23
N MET A 137 9.04 1.17 19.34
CA MET A 137 9.06 -0.22 19.80
C MET A 137 7.65 -0.79 19.98
N VAL A 138 7.46 -2.05 19.63
CA VAL A 138 6.17 -2.76 19.74
C VAL A 138 6.34 -4.16 20.30
N HIS A 139 5.32 -4.67 20.98
CA HIS A 139 5.33 -6.06 21.41
C HIS A 139 5.26 -7.02 20.21
N LYS A 140 5.90 -8.18 20.29
CA LYS A 140 5.92 -9.20 19.21
C LYS A 140 4.54 -9.57 18.68
N SER A 141 3.50 -9.56 19.51
CA SER A 141 2.12 -9.85 19.10
C SER A 141 1.52 -8.81 18.16
N SER A 142 2.10 -7.61 18.11
CA SER A 142 1.66 -6.51 17.24
C SER A 142 2.61 -6.29 16.06
N SER A 143 3.67 -7.10 15.92
CA SER A 143 4.71 -6.91 14.89
C SER A 143 4.21 -6.96 13.45
N SER A 144 3.12 -7.68 13.18
CA SER A 144 2.51 -7.78 11.86
C SER A 144 1.71 -6.53 11.45
N LYS A 145 1.41 -5.64 12.41
CA LYS A 145 0.64 -4.40 12.17
C LYS A 145 1.51 -3.27 11.65
N TYR A 146 2.82 -3.41 11.73
CA TYR A 146 3.77 -2.36 11.39
C TYR A 146 4.76 -2.87 10.35
N GLN A 147 4.94 -2.08 9.30
CA GLN A 147 5.98 -2.31 8.31
C GLN A 147 7.25 -1.58 8.73
N ALA A 148 8.41 -2.20 8.49
CA ALA A 148 9.69 -1.58 8.75
C ALA A 148 10.75 -2.11 7.80
N ALA A 149 11.69 -1.26 7.39
CA ALA A 149 12.83 -1.67 6.57
C ALA A 149 13.75 -2.61 7.35
N GLN A 150 14.00 -2.30 8.63
CA GLN A 150 14.71 -3.17 9.57
C GLN A 150 13.90 -3.43 10.85
N LYS A 151 13.78 -4.70 11.22
CA LYS A 151 13.09 -5.19 12.42
C LYS A 151 14.10 -5.74 13.42
N HIS A 152 14.21 -5.09 14.56
CA HIS A 152 15.13 -5.48 15.64
C HIS A 152 14.38 -6.28 16.70
N TRP A 153 14.51 -7.59 16.67
CA TRP A 153 13.84 -8.52 17.57
C TRP A 153 14.65 -8.72 18.85
N VAL A 154 14.11 -8.31 20.00
CA VAL A 154 14.76 -8.39 21.31
C VAL A 154 14.07 -9.44 22.17
N GLY A 155 14.83 -10.41 22.65
CA GLY A 155 14.31 -11.53 23.46
C GLY A 155 13.59 -12.61 22.66
N VAL A 156 13.73 -12.58 21.33
CA VAL A 156 13.16 -13.59 20.42
C VAL A 156 14.31 -14.29 19.69
N GLN A 157 14.31 -15.62 19.70
CA GLN A 157 15.28 -16.41 18.96
C GLN A 157 14.96 -16.38 17.46
N GLY A 158 15.99 -16.21 16.63
CA GLY A 158 15.87 -16.14 15.18
C GLY A 158 17.22 -15.99 14.50
N ALA A 159 17.21 -15.87 13.17
CA ALA A 159 18.41 -15.74 12.35
C ALA A 159 18.45 -14.38 11.68
N ASN A 160 19.61 -13.73 11.68
CA ASN A 160 19.75 -12.41 11.08
C ASN A 160 19.71 -12.47 9.56
N ASP A 161 19.01 -11.52 8.95
CA ASP A 161 18.97 -11.30 7.51
C ASP A 161 18.95 -9.78 7.21
N SER A 162 18.70 -9.41 5.95
CA SER A 162 18.69 -8.00 5.52
C SER A 162 17.58 -7.15 6.15
N GLY A 163 16.51 -7.77 6.65
CA GLY A 163 15.35 -7.09 7.22
C GLY A 163 15.07 -7.42 8.69
N ASN A 164 15.64 -8.50 9.25
CA ASN A 164 15.43 -8.93 10.63
C ASN A 164 16.77 -9.11 11.35
N ILE A 165 16.91 -8.45 12.49
CA ILE A 165 18.09 -8.53 13.35
C ILE A 165 17.64 -9.00 14.73
N TYR A 166 18.16 -10.13 15.18
CA TYR A 166 17.78 -10.77 16.44
C TYR A 166 18.84 -10.53 17.52
N TYR A 167 18.37 -10.13 18.69
CA TYR A 167 19.14 -9.95 19.92
C TYR A 167 18.52 -10.84 20.99
N ALA A 168 19.03 -12.06 21.13
CA ALA A 168 18.56 -13.00 22.13
C ALA A 168 19.71 -13.85 22.67
N GLY A 169 19.84 -13.90 24.00
CA GLY A 169 20.77 -14.78 24.71
C GLY A 169 20.04 -15.91 25.44
N ALA A 170 20.78 -16.71 26.22
CA ALA A 170 20.20 -17.77 27.06
C ALA A 170 19.40 -17.21 28.25
N ASN A 171 19.63 -15.94 28.60
CA ASN A 171 18.97 -15.23 29.69
C ASN A 171 18.91 -13.72 29.41
N ARG A 172 18.17 -13.00 30.26
CA ARG A 172 17.96 -11.54 30.12
C ARG A 172 19.27 -10.73 30.15
N THR A 173 20.27 -11.18 30.91
CA THR A 173 21.57 -10.51 30.99
C THR A 173 22.34 -10.63 29.67
N GLU A 174 22.30 -11.79 29.03
CA GLU A 174 22.92 -12.00 27.72
C GLU A 174 22.17 -11.27 26.61
N THR A 175 20.82 -11.26 26.64
CA THR A 175 20.00 -10.47 25.71
C THR A 175 20.34 -8.98 25.82
N ALA A 176 20.39 -8.43 27.04
CA ALA A 176 20.78 -7.04 27.26
C ALA A 176 22.20 -6.76 26.75
N ARG A 177 23.16 -7.67 26.98
CA ARG A 177 24.52 -7.53 26.46
C ARG A 177 24.57 -7.57 24.93
N ALA A 178 23.73 -8.36 24.28
CA ALA A 178 23.65 -8.39 22.81
C ALA A 178 23.13 -7.06 22.25
N VAL A 179 22.15 -6.45 22.91
CA VAL A 179 21.59 -5.14 22.51
C VAL A 179 22.55 -3.97 22.74
N LEU A 180 23.31 -4.01 23.84
CA LEU A 180 24.17 -2.90 24.27
C LEU A 180 25.55 -2.86 23.60
N LYS A 181 25.85 -3.80 22.71
CA LYS A 181 27.05 -3.74 21.87
C LYS A 181 26.93 -2.62 20.82
#